data_AF-A0A1A8R3V1-F1
#
_entry.id   AF-A0A1A8R3V1-F1
#
_cell.length_a   1.000
_cell.length_b   1.000
_cell.length_c   1.000
_cell.angle_alpha   90.00
_cell.angle_beta   90.00
_cell.angle_gamma   90.00
#
_symmetry.space_group_name_H-M   'P 1'
#
loop_
_entity.id
_entity.type
_entity.pdbx_description
1 polymer ?
#
loop_
_entity_poly.entity_id
_entity_poly.type
_entity_poly.pdbx_seq_one_letter_code
_entity_poly.pdbx_strand_id
1 'polypeptide(L)'
;GGCGACTVMVSRYQPATKTIIHYSANSCLLPLCQLHGAAVTTVEGIGSSKTRIHPVQERIAKAHGSQCGFCTPGMVMSVYALLRNKPQLTI
;
A
#
# COMPACT_ATOMS: atom_id res chain seq x y z
N GLY A 1 6.56 -14.81 3.42
CA GLY A 1 6.46 -13.41 2.97
C GLY A 1 7.61 -12.55 3.47
N GLY A 2 8.86 -12.89 3.14
CA GLY A 2 10.02 -12.11 3.60
C GLY A 2 10.42 -10.98 2.66
N CYS A 3 10.03 -11.03 1.38
CA CYS A 3 10.49 -10.08 0.37
C CYS A 3 9.64 -8.80 0.23
N GLY A 4 8.38 -8.80 0.69
CA GLY A 4 7.47 -7.65 0.55
C GLY A 4 7.03 -7.31 -0.87
N ALA A 5 7.41 -8.07 -1.91
CA ALA A 5 7.02 -7.76 -3.30
C ALA A 5 5.50 -7.79 -3.53
N CYS A 6 4.77 -8.54 -2.68
CA CYS A 6 3.31 -8.69 -2.72
C CYS A 6 2.58 -7.82 -1.69
N THR A 7 3.20 -6.74 -1.20
CA THR A 7 2.56 -5.86 -0.22
C THR A 7 1.33 -5.16 -0.80
N VAL A 8 0.21 -5.26 -0.08
CA VAL A 8 -1.04 -4.53 -0.32
C VAL A 8 -1.45 -3.81 0.96
N MET A 9 -2.28 -2.78 0.84
CA MET A 9 -2.89 -2.14 2.01
C MET A 9 -4.27 -2.75 2.26
N VAL A 10 -4.55 -3.13 3.50
CA VAL A 10 -5.88 -3.59 3.94
C VAL A 10 -6.46 -2.53 4.86
N SER A 11 -7.72 -2.19 4.61
CA SER A 11 -8.48 -1.25 5.42
C SER A 11 -9.67 -1.94 6.05
N ARG A 12 -9.92 -1.68 7.33
CA ARG A 12 -11.09 -2.19 8.04
C ARG A 12 -11.73 -1.09 8.86
N TYR A 13 -13.05 -1.11 8.95
CA TYR A 13 -13.77 -0.30 9.92
C TYR A 13 -13.76 -1.01 11.26
N GLN A 14 -13.34 -0.31 12.32
CA GLN A 14 -13.35 -0.80 13.69
C GLN A 14 -14.58 -0.22 14.41
N PRO A 15 -15.64 -1.02 14.64
CA PRO A 15 -16.92 -0.50 15.16
C PRO A 15 -16.78 0.10 16.57
N ALA A 16 -15.90 -0.46 17.40
CA ALA A 16 -15.66 0.00 18.77
C ALA A 16 -15.12 1.44 18.84
N THR A 17 -14.21 1.80 17.93
CA THR A 17 -13.58 3.13 17.89
C THR A 17 -14.21 4.06 16.85
N LYS A 18 -15.11 3.53 16.00
CA LYS A 18 -15.69 4.24 14.85
C LYS A 18 -14.65 4.82 13.90
N THR A 19 -13.50 4.16 13.79
CA THR A 19 -12.39 4.58 12.93
C THR A 19 -12.09 3.55 11.85
N ILE A 20 -11.49 4.00 10.77
CA ILE A 20 -10.93 3.11 9.75
C ILE A 20 -9.46 2.91 10.08
N ILE A 21 -9.04 1.66 10.21
CA ILE A 21 -7.64 1.28 10.38
C ILE A 21 -7.05 0.87 9.03
N HIS A 22 -5.79 1.24 8.80
CA HIS A 22 -5.04 0.87 7.61
C HIS A 22 -3.78 0.10 8.03
N TYR A 23 -3.50 -1.03 7.39
CA TYR A 23 -2.26 -1.77 7.62
C TYR A 23 -1.77 -2.41 6.32
N SER A 24 -0.45 -2.52 6.19
CA SER A 24 0.18 -3.27 5.10
C SER A 24 0.17 -4.77 5.40
N ALA A 25 -0.08 -5.59 4.40
CA ALA A 25 -0.02 -7.05 4.51
C ALA A 25 0.63 -7.68 3.27
N ASN A 26 1.26 -8.84 3.45
CA ASN A 26 1.76 -9.64 2.34
C ASN A 26 0.61 -10.48 1.77
N SER A 27 0.16 -10.17 0.55
CA SER A 27 -1.00 -10.84 -0.04
C SER A 27 -0.78 -12.34 -0.27
N CYS A 28 0.47 -12.78 -0.46
CA CYS A 28 0.80 -14.20 -0.64
C CYS A 28 0.54 -15.07 0.60
N LEU A 29 0.32 -14.46 1.78
CA LEU A 29 0.03 -15.15 3.03
C LEU A 29 -1.34 -14.77 3.60
N LEU A 30 -2.18 -14.05 2.85
CA LEU A 30 -3.45 -13.53 3.34
C LEU A 30 -4.62 -14.31 2.70
N PRO A 31 -5.25 -15.25 3.43
CA PRO A 31 -6.39 -16.01 2.90
C PRO A 31 -7.57 -15.08 2.60
N LEU A 32 -8.19 -15.26 1.42
CA LEU A 32 -9.35 -14.45 1.01
C LEU A 32 -10.51 -14.51 2.02
N CYS A 33 -10.73 -15.66 2.67
CA CYS A 33 -11.79 -15.81 3.68
C CYS A 33 -11.61 -14.85 4.88
N GLN A 34 -10.38 -14.43 5.19
CA GLN A 34 -10.15 -13.46 6.25
C GLN A 34 -10.55 -12.04 5.83
N LEU A 35 -10.62 -11.74 4.54
CA LEU A 35 -10.87 -10.39 4.00
C LEU A 35 -12.36 -9.99 3.97
N HIS A 36 -13.25 -10.81 4.50
CA HIS A 36 -14.66 -10.41 4.62
C HIS A 36 -14.79 -9.08 5.37
N GLY A 37 -15.55 -8.14 4.78
CA GLY A 37 -15.74 -6.78 5.31
C GLY A 37 -14.52 -5.86 5.27
N ALA A 38 -13.42 -6.25 4.63
CA ALA A 38 -12.24 -5.40 4.43
C ALA A 38 -12.19 -4.80 3.03
N ALA A 39 -11.45 -3.70 2.89
CA ALA A 39 -11.10 -3.12 1.60
C ALA A 39 -9.60 -3.32 1.32
N VAL A 40 -9.28 -3.97 0.20
CA VAL A 40 -7.90 -4.15 -0.28
C VAL A 40 -7.58 -3.05 -1.29
N THR A 41 -6.41 -2.43 -1.14
CA THR A 41 -5.86 -1.47 -2.10
C THR A 41 -4.51 -1.97 -2.61
N THR A 42 -4.38 -2.08 -3.93
CA THR A 42 -3.14 -2.46 -4.63
C THR A 42 -2.46 -1.23 -5.23
N VAL A 43 -1.30 -1.43 -5.90
CA VAL A 43 -0.53 -0.34 -6.52
C VAL A 43 -1.32 0.40 -7.59
N GLU A 44 -2.18 -0.28 -8.33
CA GLU A 44 -3.04 0.31 -9.35
C GLU A 44 -4.17 1.15 -8.74
N GLY A 45 -4.60 0.78 -7.52
CA GLY A 45 -5.70 1.44 -6.82
C GLY A 45 -5.36 2.83 -6.29
N ILE A 46 -4.07 3.18 -6.16
CA ILE A 46 -3.64 4.50 -5.70
C ILE A 46 -3.38 5.48 -6.86
N GLY A 47 -3.20 4.98 -8.08
CA GLY A 47 -2.86 5.80 -9.23
C GLY A 47 -2.32 4.98 -10.39
N SER A 48 -2.41 5.53 -11.61
CA SER A 48 -1.92 4.90 -12.83
C SER A 48 -1.50 5.95 -13.87
N SER A 49 -0.71 5.55 -14.87
CA SER A 49 -0.34 6.42 -16.00
C SER A 49 -1.53 6.79 -16.89
N LYS A 50 -2.66 6.07 -16.80
CA LYS A 50 -3.90 6.38 -17.52
C LYS A 50 -4.77 7.41 -16.80
N THR A 51 -4.54 7.58 -15.50
CA THR A 51 -5.31 8.48 -14.64
C THR A 51 -4.36 9.53 -14.07
N ARG A 52 -4.27 9.61 -12.74
CA ARG A 52 -3.32 10.44 -12.03
C ARG A 52 -2.37 9.53 -11.26
N ILE A 53 -1.08 9.81 -11.37
CA ILE A 53 -0.03 9.10 -10.62
C ILE A 53 -0.02 9.63 -9.19
N HIS A 54 0.09 8.73 -8.21
CA HIS A 54 0.20 9.11 -6.80
C HIS A 54 1.60 9.69 -6.50
N PRO A 55 1.75 10.71 -5.63
CA PRO A 55 3.06 11.28 -5.31
C PRO A 55 4.13 10.26 -4.87
N VAL A 56 3.72 9.17 -4.22
CA VAL A 56 4.64 8.06 -3.84
C VAL A 56 5.20 7.35 -5.08
N GLN A 57 4.35 7.04 -6.06
CA GLN A 57 4.76 6.40 -7.33
C GLN A 57 5.67 7.34 -8.14
N GLU A 58 5.33 8.63 -8.18
CA GLU A 58 6.11 9.63 -8.90
C GLU A 58 7.52 9.81 -8.29
N ARG A 59 7.59 9.98 -6.96
CA ARG A 59 8.85 10.26 -6.27
C ARG A 59 9.82 9.10 -6.34
N ILE A 60 9.36 7.86 -6.15
CA ILE A 60 10.25 6.69 -6.23
C ILE A 60 10.84 6.53 -7.63
N ALA A 61 10.06 6.81 -8.68
CA ALA A 61 10.54 6.76 -10.07
C ALA A 61 11.54 7.88 -10.37
N LYS A 62 11.20 9.13 -10.02
CA LYS A 62 12.06 10.31 -10.27
C LYS A 62 13.36 10.30 -9.46
N ALA A 63 13.34 9.70 -8.28
CA ALA A 63 14.53 9.58 -7.42
C ALA A 63 15.42 8.36 -7.77
N HIS A 64 15.22 7.74 -8.94
CA HIS A 64 15.95 6.53 -9.36
C HIS A 64 15.81 5.34 -8.38
N GLY A 65 14.71 5.29 -7.62
CA GLY A 65 14.41 4.22 -6.67
C GLY A 65 13.87 2.93 -7.31
N SER A 66 13.91 2.82 -8.64
CA SER A 66 13.45 1.66 -9.38
C SER A 66 14.40 1.36 -10.55
N GLN A 67 14.87 0.11 -10.64
CA GLN A 67 15.70 -0.38 -11.75
C GLN A 67 14.92 -1.43 -12.56
N CYS A 68 14.96 -2.70 -12.16
CA CYS A 68 14.17 -3.76 -12.81
C CYS A 68 12.66 -3.65 -12.57
N GLY A 69 12.24 -2.82 -11.60
CA GLY A 69 10.82 -2.53 -11.31
C GLY A 69 10.08 -3.57 -10.48
N PHE A 70 10.58 -4.80 -10.35
CA PHE A 70 9.82 -5.91 -9.77
C PHE A 70 9.39 -5.68 -8.32
N CYS A 71 10.26 -5.11 -7.48
CA CYS A 71 9.96 -4.83 -6.08
C CYS A 71 9.23 -3.51 -5.84
N THR A 72 9.14 -2.64 -6.86
CA THR A 72 8.63 -1.27 -6.73
C THR A 72 7.18 -1.23 -6.26
N PRO A 73 6.24 -2.07 -6.73
CA PRO A 73 4.88 -2.11 -6.20
C PRO A 73 4.82 -2.33 -4.68
N GLY A 74 5.61 -3.28 -4.17
CA GLY A 74 5.67 -3.57 -2.74
C GLY A 74 6.21 -2.41 -1.90
N MET A 75 7.28 -1.76 -2.37
CA MET A 75 7.83 -0.56 -1.73
C MET A 75 6.82 0.59 -1.72
N VAL A 76 6.18 0.86 -2.86
CA VAL A 76 5.15 1.91 -3.00
C VAL A 76 4.01 1.68 -2.02
N MET A 77 3.49 0.44 -1.94
CA MET A 77 2.37 0.13 -1.04
C MET A 77 2.75 0.19 0.44
N SER A 78 4.00 -0.14 0.77
CA SER A 78 4.52 -0.02 2.15
C SER A 78 4.57 1.44 2.59
N VAL A 79 5.14 2.32 1.75
CA VAL A 79 5.19 3.77 2.00
C VAL A 79 3.79 4.39 2.01
N TYR A 80 2.93 3.98 1.09
CA TYR A 80 1.56 4.46 1.02
C TYR A 80 0.78 4.12 2.31
N ALA A 81 0.83 2.88 2.77
CA ALA A 81 0.17 2.47 4.02
C ALA A 81 0.70 3.25 5.23
N LEU A 82 2.01 3.52 5.29
CA LEU A 82 2.60 4.33 6.34
C LEU A 82 2.08 5.78 6.32
N LEU A 83 2.07 6.43 5.15
CA LEU A 83 1.57 7.80 4.99
C LEU A 83 0.08 7.93 5.32
N ARG A 84 -0.71 6.89 5.04
CA ARG A 84 -2.14 6.83 5.39
C ARG A 84 -2.38 6.81 6.89
N ASN A 85 -1.44 6.27 7.67
CA ASN A 85 -1.49 6.28 9.13
C ASN A 85 -0.83 7.52 9.74
N LYS A 86 0.23 8.05 9.12
CA LYS A 86 0.99 9.21 9.60
C LYS A 86 1.36 10.14 8.43
N PRO A 87 0.53 11.17 8.13
CA PRO A 87 0.76 12.07 6.99
C PRO A 87 2.05 12.89 7.08
N GLN A 88 2.51 13.21 8.29
CA GLN A 88 3.80 13.87 8.53
C GLN A 88 4.78 12.90 9.18
N LEU A 89 5.73 12.40 8.39
CA LEU A 89 6.78 11.49 8.85
C LEU A 89 7.90 12.27 9.56
N THR A 90 8.57 11.59 10.49
CA THR A 90 9.85 12.07 11.03
C THR A 90 10.90 12.05 9.93
N ILE A 91 11.60 13.17 9.77
CA ILE A 91 12.75 13.34 8.87
C ILE A 91 13.98 12.71 9.51
#